data_AF-A0A1Y3CIS7-F1
#
_entry.id   AF-A0A1Y3CIS7-F1
#
_cell.length_a   1.000
_cell.length_b   1.000
_cell.length_c   1.000
_cell.angle_alpha   90.00
_cell.angle_beta   90.00
_cell.angle_gamma   90.00
#
_symmetry.space_group_name_H-M   'P 1'
#
loop_
_entity.id
_entity.type
_entity.pdbx_description
1 polymer ?
#
loop_
_entity_poly.entity_id
_entity_poly.type
_entity_poly.pdbx_seq_one_letter_code
_entity_poly.pdbx_strand_id
1 'polypeptide(L)' 'MNQWQAKIIDLKEKGLTQNQIADGMDCSQNYVSNLENGKCGKNLGYEKGKNLEKLWAEHCSPHKAS' A
#
# COMPACT_ATOMS: atom_id res chain seq x y z
N MET A 1 11.60 -3.22 8.51
CA MET A 1 10.57 -2.71 7.59
C MET A 1 9.97 -3.91 6.89
N ASN A 2 8.65 -4.12 6.97
CA ASN A 2 7.98 -5.22 6.28
C ASN A 2 7.70 -4.85 4.81
N GLN A 3 7.41 -5.83 3.97
CA GLN A 3 7.12 -5.60 2.54
C GLN A 3 5.96 -4.62 2.31
N TRP A 4 5.00 -4.56 3.23
CA TRP A 4 3.83 -3.69 3.11
C TRP A 4 4.15 -2.23 3.41
N GLN A 5 4.98 -1.97 4.41
CA GLN A 5 5.51 -0.65 4.75
C GLN A 5 6.30 -0.10 3.57
N ALA A 6 7.17 -0.91 2.96
CA ALA A 6 7.92 -0.50 1.77
C ALA A 6 6.98 -0.07 0.62
N LYS A 7 5.96 -0.88 0.30
CA LYS A 7 4.98 -0.53 -0.74
C LYS A 7 4.21 0.76 -0.45
N ILE A 8 3.81 1.00 0.81
CA ILE A 8 3.13 2.24 1.19
C ILE A 8 4.05 3.44 1.02
N ILE A 9 5.33 3.32 1.43
CA ILE A 9 6.32 4.39 1.28
C ILE A 9 6.49 4.72 -0.21
N ASP A 10 6.70 3.72 -1.06
CA ASP A 10 6.84 3.93 -2.51
C ASP A 10 5.61 4.64 -3.10
N LEU A 11 4.39 4.22 -2.73
CA LEU A 11 3.15 4.86 -3.18
C LEU A 11 3.09 6.32 -2.74
N LYS A 12 3.52 6.63 -1.52
CA LYS A 12 3.61 8.01 -1.02
C LYS A 12 4.66 8.83 -1.77
N GLU A 13 5.79 8.23 -2.11
CA GLU A 13 6.81 8.88 -2.96
C GLU A 13 6.30 9.17 -4.38
N LYS A 14 5.34 8.39 -4.89
CA LYS A 14 4.60 8.68 -6.13
C LYS A 14 3.53 9.77 -5.99
N GLY A 15 3.31 10.29 -4.78
CA GLY A 15 2.33 11.33 -4.50
C GLY A 15 0.95 10.82 -4.06
N LEU A 16 0.80 9.51 -3.78
CA LEU A 16 -0.45 9.01 -3.21
C LEU A 16 -0.54 9.35 -1.72
N THR A 17 -1.73 9.73 -1.30
CA THR A 17 -2.05 9.95 0.10
C THR A 17 -2.45 8.66 0.81
N GLN A 18 -2.37 8.63 2.14
CA GLN A 18 -2.85 7.48 2.93
C GLN A 18 -4.33 7.16 2.65
N ASN A 19 -5.16 8.16 2.33
CA ASN A 19 -6.57 7.96 1.96
C ASN A 19 -6.70 7.22 0.64
N GLN A 20 -5.97 7.63 -0.40
CA GLN A 20 -6.03 6.96 -1.70
C GLN A 20 -5.52 5.51 -1.63
N ILE A 21 -4.49 5.27 -0.81
CA ILE A 21 -4.01 3.91 -0.56
C ILE A 21 -5.07 3.10 0.19
N ALA A 22 -5.75 3.72 1.16
CA ALA A 22 -6.80 3.07 1.93
C ALA A 22 -8.01 2.70 1.06
N ASP A 23 -8.44 3.62 0.19
CA ASP A 23 -9.50 3.42 -0.79
C ASP A 23 -9.14 2.28 -1.76
N GLY A 24 -7.91 2.28 -2.29
CA GLY A 24 -7.44 1.20 -3.17
C GLY A 24 -7.31 -0.15 -2.48
N MET A 25 -7.11 -0.16 -1.17
CA MET A 25 -7.06 -1.38 -0.34
C MET A 25 -8.44 -1.80 0.20
N ASP A 26 -9.49 -1.02 -0.05
CA ASP A 26 -10.81 -1.16 0.58
C ASP A 26 -10.69 -1.27 2.12
N CYS A 27 -10.07 -0.26 2.71
CA CYS A 27 -9.84 -0.17 4.14
C CYS A 27 -9.87 1.28 4.62
N SER A 28 -9.83 1.49 5.93
CA SER A 28 -9.83 2.83 6.51
C SER A 28 -8.42 3.44 6.50
N GLN A 29 -8.30 4.78 6.40
CA GLN A 29 -7.02 5.50 6.52
C GLN A 29 -6.20 5.09 7.75
N ASN A 30 -6.87 4.88 8.89
CA ASN A 30 -6.25 4.41 10.13
C ASN A 30 -5.54 3.06 9.96
N TYR A 31 -6.07 2.20 9.09
CA TYR A 31 -5.47 0.91 8.78
C TYR A 31 -4.12 1.08 8.08
N VAL A 32 -4.05 1.97 7.08
CA VAL A 32 -2.82 2.33 6.36
C VAL A 32 -1.79 2.95 7.31
N SER A 33 -2.22 3.89 8.16
CA SER A 33 -1.34 4.49 9.18
C SER A 33 -0.79 3.44 10.16
N ASN A 34 -1.64 2.51 10.62
CA ASN A 34 -1.20 1.39 11.45
C ASN A 34 -0.25 0.44 10.71
N LEU A 35 -0.44 0.24 9.41
CA LEU A 35 0.44 -0.55 8.56
C LEU A 35 1.82 0.10 8.45
N GLU A 36 1.85 1.41 8.15
CA GLU A 36 3.05 2.24 8.03
C GLU A 36 3.84 2.24 9.35
N ASN A 37 3.16 2.32 10.49
CA ASN A 37 3.78 2.26 11.82
C ASN A 37 4.11 0.82 12.28
N GLY A 38 3.87 -0.20 11.45
CA GLY A 38 4.20 -1.60 11.76
C GLY A 38 3.26 -2.28 12.76
N LYS A 39 2.17 -1.62 13.19
CA LYS A 39 1.17 -2.15 14.13
C LYS A 39 0.34 -3.30 13.54
N CYS A 40 0.18 -3.34 12.21
CA CYS A 40 -0.52 -4.43 11.51
C CYS A 40 0.41 -5.56 11.04
N GLY A 41 1.67 -5.58 11.50
CA GLY A 41 2.78 -6.29 10.85
C GLY A 41 2.81 -7.83 10.94
N LYS A 42 1.82 -8.52 11.53
CA LYS A 42 1.85 -9.99 11.64
C LYS A 42 0.93 -10.75 10.69
N ASN A 43 -0.21 -10.20 10.29
CA ASN A 43 -1.13 -10.84 9.33
C ASN A 43 -1.94 -9.74 8.62
N LEU A 44 -1.41 -9.21 7.52
CA LEU A 44 -2.25 -8.49 6.57
C LEU A 44 -3.17 -9.53 5.93
N GLY A 45 -4.49 -9.32 5.99
CA GLY A 45 -5.43 -10.23 5.36
C GLY A 45 -5.09 -10.42 3.88
N TYR A 46 -5.21 -11.65 3.37
CA TYR A 46 -4.80 -12.02 2.01
C TYR A 46 -5.34 -11.03 0.95
N GLU A 47 -6.61 -10.66 1.05
CA GLU A 47 -7.25 -9.70 0.13
C GLU A 47 -6.63 -8.30 0.20
N LYS A 48 -6.34 -7.81 1.42
CA LYS A 48 -5.72 -6.48 1.62
C LYS A 48 -4.30 -6.44 1.10
N GLY A 49 -3.57 -7.56 1.24
CA GLY A 49 -2.27 -7.73 0.61
C GLY A 49 -2.38 -7.63 -0.89
N LYS A 50 -3.21 -8.47 -1.49
CA LYS A 50 -3.41 -8.49 -2.94
C LYS A 50 -3.83 -7.13 -3.51
N ASN A 51 -4.72 -6.41 -2.84
CA ASN A 51 -5.14 -5.07 -3.26
C ASN A 51 -3.99 -4.05 -3.17
N LEU A 52 -3.21 -4.06 -2.09
CA LEU A 52 -2.03 -3.21 -1.95
C LEU A 52 -0.97 -3.53 -3.00
N GLU A 53 -0.73 -4.81 -3.29
CA GLU A 53 0.21 -5.21 -4.35
C GLU A 53 -0.25 -4.74 -5.72
N LYS A 54 -1.55 -4.85 -6.01
CA LYS A 54 -2.14 -4.38 -7.25
C LYS A 54 -2.00 -2.87 -7.39
N LEU A 55 -2.37 -2.11 -6.36
CA LEU A 55 -2.25 -0.65 -6.35
C LEU A 55 -0.79 -0.21 -6.53
N TRP A 56 0.13 -0.86 -5.80
CA TRP A 56 1.56 -0.61 -5.96
C TRP A 56 2.04 -0.95 -7.37
N ALA A 57 1.60 -2.05 -7.98
CA ALA A 57 1.94 -2.36 -9.35
C ALA A 57 1.38 -1.31 -10.34
N GLU A 58 0.18 -0.77 -10.14
CA GLU A 58 -0.40 0.24 -11.02
C GLU A 58 0.36 1.57 -10.99
N HIS A 59 0.93 1.96 -9.84
CA HIS A 59 1.62 3.25 -9.67
C HIS A 59 3.14 3.17 -9.68
N CYS A 60 3.72 2.04 -9.27
CA CYS A 60 5.16 1.82 -9.15
C CYS A 60 5.72 0.80 -10.15
N SER A 61 4.90 0.05 -10.90
CA SER A 61 5.45 -0.84 -11.94
C SER A 61 6.12 0.00 -13.03
N PRO A 62 7.38 -0.30 -13.39
CA PRO A 62 8.10 0.41 -14.45
C PRO A 62 7.69 -0.05 -15.88
N HIS A 63 6.40 -0.30 -16.15
CA HIS A 63 5.92 -0.81 -17.45
C HIS A 63 4.70 0.01 -17.92
N LYS A 64 4.69 0.71 -19.06
CA LYS A 64 5.63 0.78 -20.19
C LYS A 64 5.69 2.21 -20.74
N ALA A 65 6.85 2.84 -20.69
CA ALA A 65 7.24 3.73 -21.78
C ALA A 65 7.76 2.81 -22.90
N SER A 66 6.90 2.52 -23.87
CA SER A 66 7.27 1.90 -25.14
C SER A 66 6.70 2.76 -26.25
#